data_AF-A0A1S6WVH8-F1
#
_entry.id   AF-A0A1S6WVH8-F1
#
_cell.length_a   1.000
_cell.length_b   1.000
_cell.length_c   1.000
_cell.angle_alpha   90.00
_cell.angle_beta   90.00
_cell.angle_gamma   90.00
#
_symmetry.space_group_name_H-M   'P 1'
#
loop_
_entity.id
_entity.type
_entity.pdbx_description
1 polymer ?
#
loop_
_entity_poly.entity_id
_entity_poly.type
_entity_poly.pdbx_seq_one_letter_code
_entity_poly.pdbx_strand_id
1 'polypeptide(L)'
;MITKGATRIAEVGARFTLDAIPGKQMAIDADLSSGLIDEKEAQRRRHELEEESSFFGSMDGASKFVRGDAIAGLIITAVNIVGGIIIGVTRHGMTLSGAADVFTKLSVGDGLVTQIPALIVSLAAGLLVSKGGTRGPAEKAVLGQLGRYPKALFVSSLLLLMLGLMPGLPAIPFILLSLLMASIGYSIPHRLRKESLAQEAQQEQDAQKAHQEESQSLKASLETVRIEIAMGKQLSKHLLPQKVELANRVAKMRRKFAQEYGFVIPEIQISDDYKVPAKSYWIKLYGTAVASYEMRIGEVLIMPSNKPIPNIPGEQVCEPAFGMRAFATSETFRSELIREGYMAVDNLSVLLTHLSEVLRNNLAQLFSYKDMRILLERLGGEYHKLLEEICPAHLSYSGLQSVLKLLLSERVSIRSLNLILEAVAEIAPHVRRSDLIAEHVRLRLSQQICGDLSEGGVLQVLRMGSYWDLAFHKALKRDAKGEIIEFDMDPVELEKFGTEATAIIRQYMEKAVRFVLITSPETRPYVRMIMERLFSTLPILSHAEIARGVEVKTLGVISSRERS
;
A
#
# COMPACT_ATOMS: atom_id res chain seq x y z
N MET A 1 2.48 -46.51 20.96
CA MET A 1 1.85 -45.53 20.04
C MET A 1 2.58 -44.18 20.07
N ILE A 2 2.84 -43.59 21.25
CA ILE A 2 3.50 -42.26 21.40
C ILE A 2 4.97 -42.26 20.92
N THR A 3 5.73 -43.32 21.19
CA THR A 3 7.15 -43.44 20.80
C THR A 3 7.36 -43.37 19.28
N LYS A 4 6.53 -44.05 18.47
CA LYS A 4 6.66 -44.07 17.00
C LYS A 4 6.47 -42.70 16.34
N GLY A 5 5.59 -41.86 16.88
CA GLY A 5 5.30 -40.53 16.31
C GLY A 5 6.40 -39.51 16.60
N ALA A 6 6.88 -39.47 17.85
CA ALA A 6 7.94 -38.55 18.25
C ALA A 6 9.29 -38.87 17.57
N THR A 7 9.63 -40.15 17.40
CA THR A 7 10.89 -40.55 16.75
C THR A 7 10.91 -40.21 15.27
N ARG A 8 9.80 -40.38 14.54
CA ARG A 8 9.76 -40.06 13.11
C ARG A 8 9.90 -38.56 12.86
N ILE A 9 9.32 -37.74 13.74
CA ILE A 9 9.47 -36.28 13.69
C ILE A 9 10.90 -35.86 14.02
N ALA A 10 11.54 -36.49 15.02
CA ALA A 10 12.93 -36.21 15.38
C ALA A 10 13.93 -36.66 14.30
N GLU A 11 13.75 -37.83 13.70
CA GLU A 11 14.58 -38.38 12.61
C GLU A 11 14.47 -37.51 11.35
N VAL A 12 13.23 -37.19 10.95
CA VAL A 12 12.96 -36.37 9.77
C VAL A 12 13.43 -34.93 10.00
N GLY A 13 13.22 -34.38 11.20
CA GLY A 13 13.69 -33.04 11.57
C GLY A 13 15.21 -32.94 11.59
N ALA A 14 15.91 -33.90 12.23
CA ALA A 14 17.37 -33.93 12.24
C ALA A 14 17.93 -34.08 10.82
N ARG A 15 17.34 -34.93 9.98
CA ARG A 15 17.77 -35.13 8.61
C ARG A 15 17.57 -33.87 7.76
N PHE A 16 16.42 -33.21 7.82
CA PHE A 16 16.20 -31.95 7.10
C PHE A 16 17.15 -30.84 7.55
N THR A 17 17.45 -30.75 8.85
CA THR A 17 18.39 -29.76 9.35
C THR A 17 19.82 -30.07 8.88
N LEU A 18 20.24 -31.34 8.90
CA LEU A 18 21.55 -31.78 8.40
C LEU A 18 21.68 -31.57 6.88
N ASP A 19 20.63 -31.87 6.10
CA ASP A 19 20.60 -31.65 4.65
C ASP A 19 20.64 -30.16 4.29
N ALA A 20 20.21 -29.27 5.19
CA ALA A 20 20.23 -27.82 5.01
C ALA A 20 21.57 -27.15 5.37
N ILE A 21 22.50 -27.86 6.01
CA ILE A 21 23.82 -27.32 6.43
C ILE A 21 24.61 -26.74 5.25
N PRO A 22 24.75 -27.43 4.10
CA PRO A 22 25.50 -26.88 2.97
C PRO A 22 24.91 -25.56 2.47
N GLY A 23 23.58 -25.45 2.42
CA GLY A 23 22.91 -24.21 2.03
C GLY A 23 23.15 -23.07 3.01
N LYS A 24 23.12 -23.35 4.31
CA LYS A 24 23.47 -22.37 5.36
C LYS A 24 24.94 -21.94 5.30
N GLN A 25 25.88 -22.85 5.02
CA GLN A 25 27.30 -22.51 4.82
C GLN A 25 27.49 -21.60 3.61
N MET A 26 26.87 -21.94 2.48
CA MET A 26 26.91 -21.11 1.28
C MET A 26 26.30 -19.71 1.49
N ALA A 27 25.25 -19.60 2.30
CA ALA A 27 24.67 -18.30 2.67
C ALA A 27 25.63 -17.45 3.51
N ILE A 28 26.35 -18.05 4.48
CA ILE A 28 27.38 -17.35 5.26
C ILE A 28 28.51 -16.86 4.34
N ASP A 29 28.90 -17.66 3.34
CA ASP A 29 29.94 -17.29 2.39
C ASP A 29 29.47 -16.18 1.42
N ALA A 30 28.20 -16.20 1.01
CA ALA A 30 27.57 -15.14 0.23
C ALA A 30 27.46 -13.83 1.01
N ASP A 31 27.09 -13.88 2.30
CA ASP A 31 27.01 -12.71 3.17
C ASP A 31 28.40 -12.11 3.43
N LEU A 32 29.43 -12.94 3.61
CA LEU A 32 30.81 -12.49 3.79
C LEU A 32 31.36 -11.84 2.51
N SER A 33 31.10 -12.45 1.34
CA SER A 33 31.57 -11.94 0.04
C SER A 33 30.82 -10.69 -0.44
N SER A 34 29.57 -10.50 -0.03
CA SER A 34 28.78 -9.28 -0.28
C SER A 34 29.05 -8.16 0.72
N GLY A 35 29.86 -8.41 1.76
CA GLY A 35 30.22 -7.42 2.79
C GLY A 35 29.13 -7.15 3.83
N LEU A 36 28.09 -8.00 3.91
CA LEU A 36 27.01 -7.89 4.90
C LEU A 36 27.46 -8.31 6.31
N ILE A 37 28.49 -9.17 6.42
CA ILE A 37 29.08 -9.63 7.68
C ILE A 37 30.61 -9.55 7.64
N ASP A 38 31.25 -9.47 8.82
CA ASP A 38 32.70 -9.50 8.94
C ASP A 38 33.24 -10.94 9.13
N GLU A 39 34.56 -11.11 9.03
CA GLU A 39 35.22 -12.42 9.11
C GLU A 39 35.06 -13.08 10.49
N LYS A 40 35.00 -12.28 11.57
CA LYS A 40 34.81 -12.79 12.94
C LYS A 40 33.39 -13.32 13.15
N GLU A 41 32.39 -12.61 12.63
CA GLU A 41 30.99 -12.99 12.64
C GLU A 41 30.76 -14.24 11.78
N ALA A 42 31.38 -14.32 10.60
CA ALA A 42 31.34 -15.51 9.76
C ALA A 42 31.94 -16.74 10.46
N GLN A 43 33.08 -16.58 11.13
CA GLN A 43 33.70 -17.66 11.91
C GLN A 43 32.82 -18.11 13.08
N ARG A 44 32.20 -17.17 13.81
CA ARG A 44 31.25 -17.51 14.89
C ARG A 44 30.06 -18.30 14.35
N ARG A 45 29.44 -17.86 13.25
CA ARG A 45 28.29 -18.55 12.65
C ARG A 45 28.65 -19.94 12.12
N ARG A 46 29.85 -20.12 11.56
CA ARG A 46 30.32 -21.46 11.14
C ARG A 46 30.50 -22.39 12.34
N HIS A 47 31.05 -21.90 13.45
CA HIS A 47 31.18 -22.69 14.68
C HIS A 47 29.81 -23.07 15.25
N GLU A 48 28.85 -22.14 15.29
CA GLU A 48 27.47 -22.43 15.70
C GLU A 48 26.83 -23.52 14.81
N LEU A 49 27.09 -23.48 13.50
CA LEU A 49 26.61 -24.48 12.55
C LEU A 49 27.26 -25.85 12.76
N GLU A 50 28.55 -25.90 13.11
CA GLU A 50 29.27 -27.13 13.43
C GLU A 50 28.74 -27.77 14.71
N GLU A 51 28.47 -26.97 15.74
CA GLU A 51 27.79 -27.42 16.97
C GLU A 51 26.39 -27.97 16.68
N GLU A 52 25.61 -27.29 15.82
CA GLU A 52 24.30 -27.75 15.36
C GLU A 52 24.42 -29.12 14.67
N SER A 53 25.40 -29.29 13.78
CA SER A 53 25.68 -30.54 13.06
C SER A 53 26.05 -31.69 14.00
N SER A 54 27.00 -31.47 14.91
CA SER A 54 27.47 -32.48 15.88
C SER A 54 26.33 -32.93 16.81
N PHE A 55 25.48 -31.98 17.21
CA PHE A 55 24.32 -32.23 18.05
C PHE A 55 23.27 -33.12 17.36
N PHE A 56 22.84 -32.76 16.15
CA PHE A 56 21.84 -33.55 15.40
C PHE A 56 22.38 -34.92 14.97
N GLY A 57 23.69 -35.03 14.68
CA GLY A 57 24.35 -36.31 14.43
C GLY A 57 24.33 -37.25 15.65
N SER A 58 24.64 -36.72 16.84
CA SER A 58 24.61 -37.49 18.10
C SER A 58 23.18 -37.89 18.49
N MET A 59 22.18 -37.07 18.14
CA MET A 59 20.78 -37.28 18.47
C MET A 59 20.11 -38.41 17.63
N ASP A 60 20.41 -38.51 16.34
CA ASP A 60 19.93 -39.63 15.50
C ASP A 60 20.35 -40.98 16.09
N GLY A 61 21.59 -41.06 16.60
CA GLY A 61 22.10 -42.22 17.35
C GLY A 61 21.29 -42.52 18.61
N ALA A 62 21.14 -41.55 19.51
CA ALA A 62 20.44 -41.72 20.79
C ALA A 62 18.96 -42.15 20.63
N SER A 63 18.27 -41.62 19.62
CA SER A 63 16.85 -41.93 19.36
C SER A 63 16.62 -43.41 18.98
N LYS A 64 17.60 -44.03 18.30
CA LYS A 64 17.57 -45.46 17.94
C LYS A 64 17.77 -46.38 19.15
N PHE A 65 18.58 -45.96 20.14
CA PHE A 65 18.76 -46.71 21.40
C PHE A 65 17.50 -46.77 22.26
N VAL A 66 16.80 -45.63 22.42
CA VAL A 66 15.55 -45.57 23.24
C VAL A 66 14.44 -46.44 22.65
N ARG A 67 14.39 -46.58 21.31
CA ARG A 67 13.44 -47.50 20.64
C ARG A 67 13.72 -48.96 20.99
N GLY A 68 14.99 -49.36 21.06
CA GLY A 68 15.39 -50.72 21.43
C GLY A 68 14.98 -51.05 22.86
N ASP A 69 15.18 -50.12 23.78
CA ASP A 69 14.85 -50.27 25.20
C ASP A 69 13.33 -50.44 25.44
N ALA A 70 12.51 -49.60 24.79
CA ALA A 70 11.05 -49.70 24.93
C ALA A 70 10.46 -51.01 24.39
N ILE A 71 11.04 -51.56 23.31
CA ILE A 71 10.64 -52.86 22.75
C ILE A 71 11.07 -53.99 23.69
N ALA A 72 12.30 -53.93 24.20
CA ALA A 72 12.80 -54.91 25.16
C ALA A 72 11.94 -54.94 26.43
N GLY A 73 11.56 -53.78 26.97
CA GLY A 73 10.68 -53.69 28.14
C GLY A 73 9.32 -54.38 27.94
N LEU A 74 8.67 -54.16 26.79
CA LEU A 74 7.40 -54.83 26.47
C LEU A 74 7.54 -56.35 26.36
N ILE A 75 8.65 -56.82 25.77
CA ILE A 75 8.95 -58.26 25.67
C ILE A 75 9.16 -58.85 27.07
N ILE A 76 9.94 -58.18 27.93
CA ILE A 76 10.19 -58.61 29.31
C ILE A 76 8.87 -58.69 30.10
N THR A 77 8.00 -57.68 30.00
CA THR A 77 6.69 -57.72 30.67
C THR A 77 5.84 -58.88 30.17
N ALA A 78 5.80 -59.14 28.87
CA ALA A 78 5.04 -60.27 28.32
C ALA A 78 5.58 -61.63 28.80
N VAL A 79 6.91 -61.78 28.85
CA VAL A 79 7.57 -62.98 29.37
C VAL A 79 7.29 -63.16 30.87
N ASN A 80 7.34 -62.09 31.66
CA ASN A 80 7.06 -62.14 33.10
C ASN A 80 5.60 -62.52 33.39
N ILE A 81 4.65 -62.01 32.60
CA ILE A 81 3.23 -62.37 32.74
C ILE A 81 3.02 -63.85 32.37
N VAL A 82 3.43 -64.26 31.17
CA VAL A 82 3.16 -65.62 30.67
C VAL A 82 3.95 -66.66 31.46
N GLY A 83 5.25 -66.42 31.67
CA GLY A 83 6.11 -67.30 32.45
C GLY A 83 5.68 -67.38 33.92
N GLY A 84 5.30 -66.25 34.52
CA GLY A 84 4.78 -66.19 35.87
C GLY A 84 3.50 -67.02 36.04
N ILE A 85 2.55 -66.91 35.10
CA ILE A 85 1.32 -67.70 35.12
C ILE A 85 1.62 -69.20 34.98
N ILE A 86 2.50 -69.59 34.03
CA ILE A 86 2.86 -70.99 33.82
C ILE A 86 3.51 -71.58 35.08
N ILE A 87 4.47 -70.89 35.69
CA ILE A 87 5.15 -71.34 36.91
C ILE A 87 4.17 -71.37 38.10
N GLY A 88 3.31 -70.36 38.23
CA GLY A 88 2.30 -70.27 39.28
C GLY A 88 1.35 -71.47 39.28
N VAL A 89 0.88 -71.88 38.10
CA VAL A 89 -0.01 -73.04 37.96
C VAL A 89 0.75 -74.36 38.12
N THR A 90 1.90 -74.52 37.44
CA THR A 90 2.60 -75.82 37.37
C THR A 90 3.41 -76.16 38.62
N ARG A 91 4.05 -75.17 39.24
CA ARG A 91 5.00 -75.38 40.35
C ARG A 91 4.47 -74.94 41.71
N HIS A 92 3.55 -73.99 41.76
CA HIS A 92 2.99 -73.46 43.01
C HIS A 92 1.53 -73.90 43.26
N GLY A 93 0.96 -74.72 42.38
CA GLY A 93 -0.39 -75.28 42.53
C GLY A 93 -1.49 -74.23 42.53
N MET A 94 -1.22 -73.02 42.02
CA MET A 94 -2.22 -71.95 41.97
C MET A 94 -3.26 -72.25 40.89
N THR A 95 -4.50 -71.81 41.12
CA THR A 95 -5.52 -71.83 40.06
C THR A 95 -5.13 -70.84 38.96
N LEU A 96 -5.49 -71.14 37.70
CA LEU A 96 -5.14 -70.29 36.55
C LEU A 96 -5.58 -68.82 36.74
N SER A 97 -6.78 -68.62 37.32
CA SER A 97 -7.30 -67.30 37.64
C SER A 97 -6.48 -66.58 38.71
N GLY A 98 -6.11 -67.28 39.78
CA GLY A 98 -5.28 -66.71 40.85
C GLY A 98 -3.86 -66.36 40.39
N ALA A 99 -3.25 -67.22 39.56
CA ALA A 99 -1.94 -66.94 38.98
C ALA A 99 -1.98 -65.74 38.02
N ALA A 100 -3.04 -65.62 37.21
CA ALA A 100 -3.21 -64.50 36.30
C ALA A 100 -3.33 -63.16 37.04
N ASP A 101 -4.12 -63.08 38.12
CA ASP A 101 -4.29 -61.83 38.88
C ASP A 101 -2.98 -61.38 39.55
N VAL A 102 -2.25 -62.30 40.19
CA VAL A 102 -1.00 -61.98 40.91
C VAL A 102 0.12 -61.58 39.96
N PHE A 103 0.42 -62.41 38.95
CA PHE A 103 1.56 -62.15 38.05
C PHE A 103 1.28 -61.00 37.08
N THR A 104 0.03 -60.72 36.74
CA THR A 104 -0.32 -59.51 35.98
C THR A 104 -0.12 -58.26 36.82
N LYS A 105 -0.61 -58.22 38.08
CA LYS A 105 -0.40 -57.07 38.97
C LYS A 105 1.09 -56.81 39.24
N LEU A 106 1.88 -57.85 39.51
CA LEU A 106 3.32 -57.74 39.72
C LEU A 106 4.04 -57.24 38.46
N SER A 107 3.71 -57.78 37.28
CA SER A 107 4.37 -57.37 36.03
C SER A 107 3.98 -55.96 35.58
N VAL A 108 2.74 -55.53 35.84
CA VAL A 108 2.34 -54.13 35.63
C VAL A 108 3.06 -53.21 36.62
N GLY A 109 3.23 -53.63 37.87
CA GLY A 109 4.04 -52.91 38.86
C GLY A 109 5.49 -52.74 38.42
N ASP A 110 6.16 -53.81 38.01
CA ASP A 110 7.54 -53.79 37.50
C ASP A 110 7.66 -52.93 36.22
N GLY A 111 6.68 -53.04 35.32
CA GLY A 111 6.57 -52.19 34.13
C GLY A 111 6.45 -50.70 34.47
N LEU A 112 5.69 -50.33 35.51
CA LEU A 112 5.59 -48.94 35.96
C LEU A 112 6.90 -48.46 36.60
N VAL A 113 7.55 -49.29 37.42
CA VAL A 113 8.83 -48.97 38.09
C VAL A 113 9.96 -48.75 37.08
N THR A 114 9.98 -49.52 35.99
CA THR A 114 11.00 -49.41 34.93
C THR A 114 10.68 -48.29 33.93
N GLN A 115 9.41 -48.12 33.54
CA GLN A 115 9.05 -47.14 32.50
C GLN A 115 8.97 -45.70 32.98
N ILE A 116 8.55 -45.44 34.23
CA ILE A 116 8.43 -44.06 34.72
C ILE A 116 9.80 -43.33 34.69
N PRO A 117 10.90 -43.91 35.21
CA PRO A 117 12.23 -43.29 35.09
C PRO A 117 12.68 -43.12 33.64
N ALA A 118 12.48 -44.13 32.78
CA ALA A 118 12.84 -44.06 31.37
C ALA A 118 12.10 -42.91 30.64
N LEU A 119 10.81 -42.71 30.94
CA LEU A 119 10.01 -41.61 30.43
C LEU A 119 10.52 -40.25 30.91
N ILE A 120 10.90 -40.14 32.18
CA ILE A 120 11.46 -38.90 32.76
C ILE A 120 12.79 -38.55 32.08
N VAL A 121 13.68 -39.54 31.91
CA VAL A 121 14.98 -39.35 31.23
C VAL A 121 14.77 -38.98 29.76
N SER A 122 13.85 -39.65 29.06
CA SER A 122 13.51 -39.34 27.66
C SER A 122 12.91 -37.95 27.49
N LEU A 123 12.02 -37.54 28.41
CA LEU A 123 11.43 -36.20 28.42
C LEU A 123 12.49 -35.14 28.71
N ALA A 124 13.38 -35.37 29.68
CA ALA A 124 14.47 -34.46 30.00
C ALA A 124 15.43 -34.28 28.81
N ALA A 125 15.78 -35.39 28.12
CA ALA A 125 16.58 -35.34 26.90
C ALA A 125 15.85 -34.60 25.77
N GLY A 126 14.56 -34.85 25.57
CA GLY A 126 13.73 -34.16 24.56
C GLY A 126 13.59 -32.66 24.82
N LEU A 127 13.47 -32.25 26.09
CA LEU A 127 13.43 -30.84 26.50
C LEU A 127 14.79 -30.15 26.30
N LEU A 128 15.90 -30.86 26.59
CA LEU A 128 17.25 -30.39 26.26
C LEU A 128 17.46 -30.22 24.75
N VAL A 129 16.89 -31.11 23.93
CA VAL A 129 16.94 -31.05 22.47
C VAL A 129 16.13 -29.88 21.90
N SER A 130 14.95 -29.61 22.45
CA SER A 130 14.11 -28.48 22.01
C SER A 130 14.79 -27.11 22.22
N LYS A 131 15.93 -27.06 22.93
CA LYS A 131 16.74 -25.85 23.12
C LYS A 131 17.47 -25.40 21.86
N GLY A 132 17.68 -26.26 20.84
CA GLY A 132 18.55 -26.03 19.66
C GLY A 132 18.36 -24.74 18.85
N GLY A 133 17.40 -23.87 19.21
CA GLY A 133 17.29 -22.50 18.69
C GLY A 133 16.87 -21.43 19.71
N THR A 134 16.91 -21.67 21.02
CA THR A 134 16.45 -20.71 22.04
C THR A 134 17.54 -20.32 23.05
N ARG A 135 17.80 -19.02 23.18
CA ARG A 135 18.70 -18.45 24.18
C ARG A 135 17.98 -18.34 25.54
N GLY A 136 18.49 -19.01 26.57
CA GLY A 136 18.01 -18.88 27.96
C GLY A 136 18.03 -20.19 28.78
N PRO A 137 17.69 -20.11 30.09
CA PRO A 137 17.57 -21.30 30.94
C PRO A 137 16.35 -22.14 30.55
N ALA A 138 16.53 -23.46 30.44
CA ALA A 138 15.51 -24.39 29.95
C ALA A 138 14.20 -24.36 30.78
N GLU A 139 14.31 -24.16 32.10
CA GLU A 139 13.17 -24.02 33.02
C GLU A 139 12.17 -22.94 32.57
N LYS A 140 12.66 -21.78 32.12
CA LYS A 140 11.81 -20.64 31.70
C LYS A 140 11.12 -20.91 30.36
N ALA A 141 11.82 -21.61 29.45
CA ALA A 141 11.25 -21.99 28.16
C ALA A 141 10.10 -22.99 28.31
N VAL A 142 10.26 -23.99 29.18
CA VAL A 142 9.24 -25.01 29.44
C VAL A 142 8.01 -24.41 30.13
N LEU A 143 8.21 -23.59 31.17
CA LEU A 143 7.12 -22.89 31.86
C LEU A 143 6.39 -21.92 30.92
N GLY A 144 7.11 -21.23 30.04
CA GLY A 144 6.53 -20.34 29.03
C GLY A 144 5.71 -21.07 27.96
N GLN A 145 6.15 -22.25 27.53
CA GLN A 145 5.41 -23.08 26.57
C GLN A 145 4.13 -23.67 27.18
N LEU A 146 4.18 -24.17 28.42
CA LEU A 146 2.99 -24.66 29.12
C LEU A 146 1.95 -23.54 29.31
N GLY A 147 2.40 -22.35 29.71
CA GLY A 147 1.53 -21.19 29.92
C GLY A 147 0.89 -20.62 28.65
N ARG A 148 1.37 -20.98 27.45
CA ARG A 148 0.87 -20.47 26.16
C ARG A 148 -0.46 -21.08 25.73
N TYR A 149 -0.85 -22.20 26.34
CA TYR A 149 -2.11 -22.92 26.06
C TYR A 149 -3.01 -22.99 27.31
N PRO A 150 -3.51 -21.86 27.82
CA PRO A 150 -4.30 -21.84 29.07
C PRO A 150 -5.56 -22.70 29.00
N LYS A 151 -6.19 -22.81 27.81
CA LYS A 151 -7.35 -23.68 27.61
C LYS A 151 -7.03 -25.16 27.89
N ALA A 152 -5.87 -25.64 27.47
CA ALA A 152 -5.46 -27.02 27.71
C ALA A 152 -5.25 -27.28 29.21
N LEU A 153 -4.60 -26.34 29.91
CA LEU A 153 -4.37 -26.43 31.36
C LEU A 153 -5.68 -26.47 32.17
N PHE A 154 -6.67 -25.67 31.80
CA PHE A 154 -7.98 -25.71 32.47
C PHE A 154 -8.75 -27.01 32.21
N VAL A 155 -8.70 -27.53 30.97
CA VAL A 155 -9.30 -28.82 30.63
C VAL A 155 -8.63 -29.96 31.41
N SER A 156 -7.30 -29.98 31.49
CA SER A 156 -6.55 -30.95 32.28
C SER A 156 -6.85 -30.82 33.79
N SER A 157 -6.94 -29.60 34.31
CA SER A 157 -7.32 -29.35 35.71
C SER A 157 -8.71 -29.91 36.03
N LEU A 158 -9.70 -29.70 35.16
CA LEU A 158 -11.06 -30.22 35.31
C LEU A 158 -11.10 -31.76 35.28
N LEU A 159 -10.37 -32.37 34.35
CA LEU A 159 -10.25 -33.82 34.26
C LEU A 159 -9.63 -34.44 35.51
N LEU A 160 -8.55 -33.84 36.02
CA LEU A 160 -7.89 -34.29 37.26
C LEU A 160 -8.80 -34.14 38.47
N LEU A 161 -9.63 -33.09 38.51
CA LEU A 161 -10.62 -32.91 39.57
C LEU A 161 -11.68 -34.01 39.53
N MET A 162 -12.19 -34.35 38.34
CA MET A 162 -13.14 -35.46 38.18
C MET A 162 -12.54 -36.81 38.58
N LEU A 163 -11.27 -37.07 38.23
CA LEU A 163 -10.56 -38.28 38.65
C LEU A 163 -10.35 -38.33 40.17
N GLY A 164 -10.06 -37.21 40.81
CA GLY A 164 -9.91 -37.12 42.26
C GLY A 164 -11.21 -37.37 43.04
N LEU A 165 -12.37 -37.15 42.41
CA LEU A 165 -13.69 -37.43 42.97
C LEU A 165 -14.16 -38.88 42.75
N MET A 166 -13.44 -39.66 41.94
CA MET A 166 -13.79 -41.04 41.63
C MET A 166 -13.38 -41.98 42.79
N PRO A 167 -14.30 -42.78 43.35
CA PRO A 167 -13.98 -43.69 44.45
C PRO A 167 -12.98 -44.77 44.01
N GLY A 168 -11.94 -44.98 44.81
CA GLY A 168 -10.87 -45.96 44.55
C GLY A 168 -9.52 -45.36 44.12
N LEU A 169 -9.46 -44.07 43.82
CA LEU A 169 -8.22 -43.35 43.53
C LEU A 169 -7.79 -42.45 44.71
N PRO A 170 -6.47 -42.21 44.90
CA PRO A 170 -5.98 -41.32 45.95
C PRO A 170 -6.37 -39.86 45.63
N ALA A 171 -7.43 -39.35 46.26
CA ALA A 171 -8.01 -38.04 45.96
C ALA A 171 -7.01 -36.87 46.13
N ILE A 172 -6.16 -36.94 47.16
CA ILE A 172 -5.25 -35.83 47.55
C ILE A 172 -4.26 -35.46 46.42
N PRO A 173 -3.48 -36.38 45.83
CA PRO A 173 -2.60 -36.08 44.69
C PRO A 173 -3.32 -35.44 43.49
N PHE A 174 -4.50 -35.94 43.12
CA PHE A 174 -5.23 -35.46 41.95
C PHE A 174 -5.82 -34.07 42.15
N ILE A 175 -6.36 -33.80 43.34
CA ILE A 175 -6.88 -32.47 43.69
C ILE A 175 -5.73 -31.45 43.75
N LEU A 176 -4.58 -31.81 44.33
CA LEU A 176 -3.42 -30.92 44.41
C LEU A 176 -2.89 -30.57 43.00
N LEU A 177 -2.77 -31.56 42.12
CA LEU A 177 -2.31 -31.35 40.74
C LEU A 177 -3.31 -30.54 39.90
N SER A 178 -4.61 -30.77 40.12
CA SER A 178 -5.68 -29.97 39.52
C SER A 178 -5.56 -28.49 39.90
N LEU A 179 -5.34 -28.20 41.19
CA LEU A 179 -5.20 -26.83 41.70
C LEU A 179 -3.95 -26.14 41.13
N LEU A 180 -2.83 -26.87 41.03
CA LEU A 180 -1.59 -26.39 40.43
C LEU A 180 -1.78 -26.00 38.95
N MET A 181 -2.43 -26.88 38.17
CA MET A 181 -2.72 -26.64 36.75
C MET A 181 -3.62 -25.41 36.55
N ALA A 182 -4.65 -25.23 37.39
CA ALA A 182 -5.52 -24.06 37.36
C ALA A 182 -4.76 -22.77 37.71
N SER A 183 -3.89 -22.80 38.73
CA SER A 183 -3.09 -21.66 39.15
C SER A 183 -2.10 -21.19 38.07
N ILE A 184 -1.43 -22.14 37.41
CA ILE A 184 -0.53 -21.87 36.28
C ILE A 184 -1.33 -21.31 35.08
N GLY A 185 -2.48 -21.91 34.78
CA GLY A 185 -3.37 -21.48 33.70
C GLY A 185 -3.95 -20.08 33.88
N TYR A 186 -4.09 -19.61 35.12
CA TYR A 186 -4.57 -18.27 35.43
C TYR A 186 -3.45 -17.21 35.51
N SER A 187 -2.34 -17.52 36.17
CA SER A 187 -1.31 -16.52 36.52
C SER A 187 -0.38 -16.12 35.36
N ILE A 188 0.05 -17.07 34.53
CA ILE A 188 1.02 -16.83 33.45
C ILE A 188 0.45 -15.97 32.32
N PRO A 189 -0.76 -16.24 31.78
CA PRO A 189 -1.33 -15.41 30.71
C PRO A 189 -1.63 -13.98 31.19
N HIS A 190 -2.02 -13.82 32.46
CA HIS A 190 -2.29 -12.50 33.02
C HIS A 190 -1.03 -11.65 33.20
N ARG A 191 0.11 -12.27 33.54
CA ARG A 191 1.42 -11.60 33.58
C ARG A 191 1.92 -11.24 32.18
N LEU A 192 1.88 -12.20 31.25
CA LEU A 192 2.30 -11.98 29.86
C LEU A 192 1.48 -10.90 29.16
N ARG A 193 0.17 -10.82 29.43
CA ARG A 193 -0.69 -9.74 28.90
C ARG A 193 -0.37 -8.38 29.50
N LYS A 194 0.00 -8.31 30.79
CA LYS A 194 0.46 -7.05 31.40
C LYS A 194 1.82 -6.60 30.84
N GLU A 195 2.74 -7.53 30.63
CA GLU A 195 4.05 -7.24 30.04
C GLU A 195 3.94 -6.87 28.56
N SER A 196 3.08 -7.54 27.78
CA SER A 196 2.84 -7.17 26.38
C SER A 196 2.19 -5.79 26.25
N LEU A 197 1.19 -5.47 27.09
CA LEU A 197 0.57 -4.14 27.10
C LEU A 197 1.56 -3.05 27.55
N ALA A 198 2.48 -3.36 28.48
CA ALA A 198 3.53 -2.44 28.88
C ALA A 198 4.58 -2.24 27.78
N GLN A 199 4.95 -3.30 27.05
CA GLN A 199 5.86 -3.24 25.90
C GLN A 199 5.24 -2.54 24.69
N GLU A 200 3.96 -2.76 24.41
CA GLU A 200 3.21 -2.05 23.37
C GLU A 200 3.09 -0.56 23.71
N ALA A 201 2.79 -0.21 24.98
CA ALA A 201 2.77 1.19 25.42
C ALA A 201 4.16 1.85 25.36
N GLN A 202 5.23 1.10 25.66
CA GLN A 202 6.61 1.56 25.54
C GLN A 202 7.03 1.72 24.07
N GLN A 203 6.66 0.79 23.19
CA GLN A 203 6.92 0.87 21.75
C GLN A 203 6.12 1.98 21.07
N GLU A 204 4.88 2.24 21.49
CA GLU A 204 4.12 3.39 21.04
C GLU A 204 4.74 4.70 21.53
N GLN A 205 5.24 4.76 22.77
CA GLN A 205 5.98 5.92 23.28
C GLN A 205 7.32 6.12 22.58
N ASP A 206 8.07 5.05 22.31
CA ASP A 206 9.37 5.11 21.65
C ASP A 206 9.21 5.38 20.14
N ALA A 207 8.13 4.90 19.50
CA ALA A 207 7.76 5.28 18.14
C ALA A 207 7.30 6.74 18.06
N GLN A 208 6.54 7.23 19.06
CA GLN A 208 6.16 8.64 19.16
C GLN A 208 7.37 9.54 19.42
N LYS A 209 8.32 9.11 20.26
CA LYS A 209 9.58 9.82 20.52
C LYS A 209 10.49 9.79 19.30
N ALA A 210 10.66 8.65 18.64
CA ALA A 210 11.41 8.54 17.40
C ALA A 210 10.82 9.43 16.31
N HIS A 211 9.49 9.50 16.20
CA HIS A 211 8.81 10.37 15.22
C HIS A 211 8.90 11.87 15.58
N GLN A 212 8.92 12.21 16.88
CA GLN A 212 9.20 13.56 17.37
C GLN A 212 10.66 13.98 17.18
N GLU A 213 11.61 13.08 17.42
CA GLU A 213 13.05 13.31 17.21
C GLU A 213 13.39 13.38 15.70
N GLU A 214 12.70 12.62 14.84
CA GLU A 214 12.79 12.75 13.39
C GLU A 214 12.27 14.12 12.91
N SER A 215 11.10 14.56 13.42
CA SER A 215 10.51 15.87 13.12
C SER A 215 11.35 17.05 13.61
N GLN A 216 12.16 16.88 14.66
CA GLN A 216 13.04 17.91 15.21
C GLN A 216 14.46 17.88 14.62
N SER A 217 14.78 16.90 13.79
CA SER A 217 16.06 16.89 13.08
C SER A 217 16.10 18.00 12.02
N LEU A 218 17.26 18.64 11.86
CA LEU A 218 17.54 19.59 10.77
C LEU A 218 17.24 18.99 9.38
N LYS A 219 17.17 17.66 9.24
CA LYS A 219 16.73 16.96 8.02
C LYS A 219 15.24 17.14 7.73
N ALA A 220 14.36 17.14 8.74
CA ALA A 220 12.93 17.43 8.55
C ALA A 220 12.67 18.90 8.18
N SER A 221 13.51 19.82 8.64
CA SER A 221 13.47 21.23 8.20
C SER A 221 13.88 21.42 6.73
N LEU A 222 14.59 20.45 6.15
CA LEU A 222 14.98 20.42 4.73
C LEU A 222 13.97 19.66 3.85
N GLU A 223 13.04 18.90 4.44
CA GLU A 223 11.97 18.26 3.66
C GLU A 223 11.02 19.35 3.15
N THR A 224 11.10 19.61 1.85
CA THR A 224 10.27 20.61 1.21
C THR A 224 8.82 20.13 1.20
N VAL A 225 7.96 20.87 1.90
CA VAL A 225 6.52 20.67 1.87
C VAL A 225 6.05 20.78 0.42
N ARG A 226 5.51 19.69 -0.12
CA ARG A 226 5.15 19.62 -1.54
C ARG A 226 3.91 20.44 -1.86
N ILE A 227 2.93 20.46 -0.97
CA ILE A 227 1.69 21.24 -1.10
C ILE A 227 1.40 21.92 0.24
N GLU A 228 1.34 23.25 0.23
CA GLU A 228 1.05 24.07 1.40
C GLU A 228 -0.05 25.09 1.08
N ILE A 229 -0.99 25.26 2.00
CA ILE A 229 -1.96 26.36 2.00
C ILE A 229 -1.56 27.30 3.13
N ALA A 230 -0.96 28.43 2.76
CA ALA A 230 -0.57 29.47 3.69
C ALA A 230 -1.69 30.51 3.81
N MET A 231 -2.23 30.70 5.01
CA MET A 231 -3.36 31.59 5.26
C MET A 231 -2.96 32.83 6.06
N GLY A 232 -3.60 33.96 5.74
CA GLY A 232 -3.55 35.16 6.56
C GLY A 232 -4.35 35.01 7.85
N LYS A 233 -4.01 35.80 8.87
CA LYS A 233 -4.58 35.69 10.24
C LYS A 233 -6.11 35.74 10.32
N GLN A 234 -6.78 36.59 9.55
CA GLN A 234 -8.25 36.70 9.63
C GLN A 234 -8.94 35.51 8.98
N LEU A 235 -8.44 35.08 7.82
CA LEU A 235 -8.97 33.90 7.13
C LEU A 235 -8.74 32.63 7.95
N SER A 236 -7.54 32.48 8.51
CA SER A 236 -7.18 31.42 9.44
C SER A 236 -8.17 31.34 10.61
N LYS A 237 -8.42 32.46 11.32
CA LYS A 237 -9.41 32.50 12.42
C LYS A 237 -10.83 32.12 11.99
N HIS A 238 -11.22 32.42 10.76
CA HIS A 238 -12.55 32.08 10.23
C HIS A 238 -12.66 30.59 9.88
N LEU A 239 -11.60 29.98 9.34
CA LEU A 239 -11.60 28.59 8.89
C LEU A 239 -11.12 27.58 9.93
N LEU A 240 -10.29 27.96 10.92
CA LEU A 240 -9.81 27.07 11.99
C LEU A 240 -10.92 26.40 12.81
N PRO A 241 -12.04 27.08 13.15
CA PRO A 241 -13.17 26.43 13.81
C PRO A 241 -13.72 25.24 13.00
N GLN A 242 -13.54 25.28 11.67
CA GLN A 242 -13.94 24.23 10.73
C GLN A 242 -12.78 23.28 10.39
N LYS A 243 -11.71 23.21 11.18
CA LYS A 243 -10.51 22.40 10.87
C LYS A 243 -10.82 20.93 10.60
N VAL A 244 -11.74 20.33 11.36
CA VAL A 244 -12.18 18.94 11.15
C VAL A 244 -12.90 18.78 9.82
N GLU A 245 -13.78 19.73 9.47
CA GLU A 245 -14.49 19.72 8.20
C GLU A 245 -13.55 19.94 7.02
N LEU A 246 -12.63 20.91 7.11
CA LEU A 246 -11.60 21.16 6.12
C LEU A 246 -10.75 19.90 5.90
N ALA A 247 -10.27 19.25 6.97
CA ALA A 247 -9.51 18.01 6.86
C ALA A 247 -10.31 16.89 6.17
N ASN A 248 -11.60 16.73 6.50
CA ASN A 248 -12.47 15.75 5.87
C ASN A 248 -12.71 16.04 4.38
N ARG A 249 -12.97 17.31 4.01
CA ARG A 249 -13.16 17.72 2.62
C ARG A 249 -11.87 17.58 1.81
N VAL A 250 -10.70 17.89 2.40
CA VAL A 250 -9.38 17.66 1.78
C VAL A 250 -9.12 16.16 1.58
N ALA A 251 -9.41 15.31 2.56
CA ALA A 251 -9.28 13.86 2.42
C ALA A 251 -10.18 13.31 1.30
N LYS A 252 -11.42 13.78 1.21
CA LYS A 252 -12.35 13.42 0.13
C LYS A 252 -11.83 13.89 -1.23
N MET A 253 -11.29 15.11 -1.32
CA MET A 253 -10.65 15.65 -2.51
C MET A 253 -9.48 14.75 -2.94
N ARG A 254 -8.54 14.42 -2.04
CA ARG A 254 -7.40 13.53 -2.34
C ARG A 254 -7.85 12.16 -2.86
N ARG A 255 -8.89 11.56 -2.27
CA ARG A 255 -9.46 10.29 -2.76
C ARG A 255 -10.05 10.43 -4.16
N LYS A 256 -10.76 11.53 -4.44
CA LYS A 256 -11.28 11.82 -5.78
C LYS A 256 -10.15 11.93 -6.80
N PHE A 257 -9.06 12.64 -6.47
CA PHE A 257 -7.87 12.71 -7.34
C PHE A 257 -7.27 11.34 -7.63
N ALA A 258 -7.16 10.47 -6.61
CA ALA A 258 -6.63 9.13 -6.79
C ALA A 258 -7.50 8.27 -7.73
N GLN A 259 -8.83 8.39 -7.62
CA GLN A 259 -9.77 7.70 -8.50
C GLN A 259 -9.76 8.27 -9.93
N GLU A 260 -9.69 9.61 -10.04
CA GLU A 260 -9.77 10.33 -11.31
C GLU A 260 -8.48 10.16 -12.12
N TYR A 261 -7.31 10.32 -11.50
CA TYR A 261 -6.00 10.34 -12.17
C TYR A 261 -5.13 9.11 -11.95
N GLY A 262 -5.46 8.22 -11.00
CA GLY A 262 -4.74 6.96 -10.80
C GLY A 262 -3.55 7.02 -9.83
N PHE A 263 -3.28 8.16 -9.19
CA PHE A 263 -2.25 8.26 -8.15
C PHE A 263 -2.67 9.17 -6.99
N VAL A 264 -2.11 8.91 -5.82
CA VAL A 264 -2.43 9.69 -4.61
C VAL A 264 -1.53 10.92 -4.56
N ILE A 265 -2.13 12.11 -4.60
CA ILE A 265 -1.38 13.36 -4.41
C ILE A 265 -0.78 13.45 -2.99
N PRO A 266 0.35 14.17 -2.82
CA PRO A 266 0.97 14.41 -1.52
C PRO A 266 0.00 14.98 -0.48
N GLU A 267 0.40 14.91 0.79
CA GLU A 267 -0.36 15.56 1.85
C GLU A 267 -0.35 17.08 1.69
N ILE A 268 -1.45 17.69 2.11
CA ILE A 268 -1.67 19.14 2.00
C ILE A 268 -1.50 19.72 3.39
N GLN A 269 -0.41 20.45 3.58
CA GLN A 269 -0.15 21.14 4.84
C GLN A 269 -0.90 22.47 4.86
N ILE A 270 -1.46 22.80 6.02
CA ILE A 270 -2.11 24.09 6.25
C ILE A 270 -1.24 24.85 7.24
N SER A 271 -0.84 26.05 6.87
CA SER A 271 0.04 26.91 7.67
C SER A 271 -0.56 28.30 7.82
N ASP A 272 -0.22 28.95 8.95
CA ASP A 272 -0.48 30.36 9.15
C ASP A 272 0.80 31.13 8.83
N ASP A 273 0.74 32.03 7.85
CA ASP A 273 1.91 32.80 7.42
C ASP A 273 1.62 34.29 7.54
N TYR A 274 2.45 34.99 8.31
CA TYR A 274 2.34 36.42 8.57
C TYR A 274 2.61 37.27 7.31
N LYS A 275 3.28 36.69 6.30
CA LYS A 275 3.53 37.35 5.02
C LYS A 275 2.28 37.40 4.14
N VAL A 276 1.31 36.53 4.38
CA VAL A 276 0.06 36.48 3.62
C VAL A 276 -0.88 37.59 4.12
N PRO A 277 -1.49 38.39 3.22
CA PRO A 277 -2.46 39.41 3.63
C PRO A 277 -3.61 38.83 4.47
N ALA A 278 -4.16 39.61 5.40
CA ALA A 278 -4.99 39.11 6.49
C ALA A 278 -6.19 38.23 6.04
N LYS A 279 -6.84 38.58 4.92
CA LYS A 279 -8.00 37.87 4.34
C LYS A 279 -7.63 36.95 3.17
N SER A 280 -6.34 36.81 2.85
CA SER A 280 -5.88 36.04 1.70
C SER A 280 -5.36 34.66 2.07
N TYR A 281 -5.23 33.80 1.06
CA TYR A 281 -4.43 32.58 1.12
C TYR A 281 -3.50 32.48 -0.09
N TRP A 282 -2.37 31.81 0.12
CA TRP A 282 -1.46 31.38 -0.94
C TRP A 282 -1.45 29.86 -1.01
N ILE A 283 -1.57 29.32 -2.22
CA ILE A 283 -1.30 27.91 -2.50
C ILE A 283 0.16 27.85 -2.93
N LYS A 284 0.97 27.14 -2.16
CA LYS A 284 2.39 26.94 -2.43
C LYS A 284 2.65 25.50 -2.86
N LEU A 285 3.45 25.34 -3.90
CA LEU A 285 4.00 24.06 -4.33
C LEU A 285 5.51 24.08 -4.14
N TYR A 286 6.06 23.09 -3.44
CA TYR A 286 7.49 23.01 -3.13
C TYR A 286 8.04 24.33 -2.53
N GLY A 287 7.27 24.94 -1.62
CA GLY A 287 7.60 26.22 -0.98
C GLY A 287 7.37 27.49 -1.83
N THR A 288 7.05 27.36 -3.12
CA THR A 288 6.82 28.52 -4.02
C THR A 288 5.33 28.80 -4.16
N ALA A 289 4.91 30.06 -3.96
CA ALA A 289 3.52 30.48 -4.16
C ALA A 289 3.16 30.41 -5.66
N VAL A 290 2.24 29.52 -6.02
CA VAL A 290 1.78 29.32 -7.41
C VAL A 290 0.44 30.01 -7.67
N ALA A 291 -0.35 30.24 -6.63
CA ALA A 291 -1.62 30.93 -6.72
C ALA A 291 -1.94 31.66 -5.42
N SER A 292 -2.68 32.77 -5.53
CA SER A 292 -3.11 33.58 -4.39
C SER A 292 -4.51 34.11 -4.62
N TYR A 293 -5.30 34.24 -3.56
CA TYR A 293 -6.62 34.86 -3.66
C TYR A 293 -6.99 35.58 -2.36
N GLU A 294 -7.65 36.73 -2.49
CA GLU A 294 -8.21 37.48 -1.38
C GLU A 294 -9.65 37.02 -1.12
N MET A 295 -9.88 36.38 0.03
CA MET A 295 -11.18 35.82 0.38
C MET A 295 -12.11 36.89 0.96
N ARG A 296 -13.37 36.88 0.51
CA ARG A 296 -14.44 37.70 1.07
C ARG A 296 -15.10 36.96 2.24
N ILE A 297 -14.55 37.19 3.43
CA ILE A 297 -15.02 36.52 4.66
C ILE A 297 -16.47 36.91 4.97
N GLY A 298 -17.35 35.92 5.17
CA GLY A 298 -18.79 36.13 5.46
C GLY A 298 -19.67 36.37 4.23
N GLU A 299 -19.12 36.23 3.03
CA GLU A 299 -19.85 36.27 1.76
C GLU A 299 -19.87 34.87 1.11
N VAL A 300 -20.81 34.68 0.18
CA VAL A 300 -20.92 33.49 -0.67
C VAL A 300 -20.80 33.89 -2.13
N LEU A 301 -20.17 33.03 -2.94
CA LEU A 301 -20.08 33.23 -4.39
C LEU A 301 -21.25 32.54 -5.10
N ILE A 302 -21.91 33.27 -5.98
CA ILE A 302 -22.98 32.77 -6.83
C ILE A 302 -22.42 32.60 -8.24
N MET A 303 -22.51 31.37 -8.73
CA MET A 303 -22.17 31.07 -10.12
C MET A 303 -23.39 31.36 -11.00
N PRO A 304 -23.31 32.28 -11.98
CA PRO A 304 -24.41 32.61 -12.88
C PRO A 304 -24.57 31.49 -13.92
N SER A 305 -25.02 30.32 -13.48
CA SER A 305 -25.25 29.16 -14.35
C SER A 305 -26.52 29.38 -15.18
N ASN A 306 -26.40 30.08 -16.31
CA ASN A 306 -27.49 30.46 -17.25
C ASN A 306 -28.67 31.24 -16.64
N LYS A 307 -28.58 31.66 -15.38
CA LYS A 307 -29.56 32.50 -14.69
C LYS A 307 -29.07 33.95 -14.64
N PRO A 308 -30.00 34.93 -14.63
CA PRO A 308 -29.63 36.33 -14.41
C PRO A 308 -28.99 36.51 -13.03
N ILE A 309 -28.29 37.63 -12.83
CA ILE A 309 -27.77 38.00 -11.52
C ILE A 309 -28.97 38.19 -10.57
N PRO A 310 -28.95 37.60 -9.36
CA PRO A 310 -30.05 37.73 -8.42
C PRO A 310 -30.21 39.19 -7.97
N ASN A 311 -31.44 39.62 -7.74
CA ASN A 311 -31.75 40.99 -7.32
C ASN A 311 -31.53 41.18 -5.81
N ILE A 312 -30.30 40.99 -5.36
CA ILE A 312 -29.87 41.12 -3.97
C ILE A 312 -28.62 42.01 -3.89
N PRO A 313 -28.35 42.65 -2.74
CA PRO A 313 -27.13 43.42 -2.54
C PRO A 313 -25.89 42.55 -2.72
N GLY A 314 -24.95 43.00 -3.55
CA GLY A 314 -23.70 42.29 -3.80
C GLY A 314 -22.87 42.92 -4.90
N GLU A 315 -21.73 42.31 -5.20
CA GLU A 315 -20.76 42.81 -6.16
C GLU A 315 -20.40 41.73 -7.17
N GLN A 316 -20.18 42.13 -8.43
CA GLN A 316 -19.66 41.22 -9.44
C GLN A 316 -18.16 41.00 -9.20
N VAL A 317 -17.76 39.74 -9.14
CA VAL A 317 -16.38 39.32 -8.86
C VAL A 317 -15.95 38.21 -9.84
N CYS A 318 -14.69 37.81 -9.79
CA CYS A 318 -14.19 36.66 -10.53
C CYS A 318 -13.89 35.51 -9.56
N GLU A 319 -14.34 34.31 -9.90
CA GLU A 319 -14.04 33.09 -9.18
C GLU A 319 -12.57 32.68 -9.43
N PRO A 320 -11.82 32.27 -8.39
CA PRO A 320 -10.38 32.05 -8.51
C PRO A 320 -9.94 30.81 -9.29
N ALA A 321 -10.72 29.72 -9.31
CA ALA A 321 -10.31 28.48 -9.94
C ALA A 321 -10.33 28.56 -11.47
N PHE A 322 -11.41 29.12 -12.04
CA PHE A 322 -11.64 29.13 -13.48
C PHE A 322 -11.63 30.54 -14.10
N GLY A 323 -11.55 31.59 -13.28
CA GLY A 323 -11.61 32.97 -13.75
C GLY A 323 -13.00 33.37 -14.28
N MET A 324 -14.04 32.62 -13.91
CA MET A 324 -15.41 32.88 -14.34
C MET A 324 -16.01 34.07 -13.59
N ARG A 325 -16.89 34.81 -14.26
CA ARG A 325 -17.69 35.86 -13.61
C ARG A 325 -18.62 35.22 -12.58
N ALA A 326 -18.59 35.74 -11.36
CA ALA A 326 -19.44 35.35 -10.25
C ALA A 326 -20.05 36.59 -9.59
N PHE A 327 -21.02 36.37 -8.71
CA PHE A 327 -21.61 37.44 -7.91
C PHE A 327 -21.41 37.13 -6.43
N ALA A 328 -20.78 38.03 -5.69
CA ALA A 328 -20.55 37.89 -4.26
C ALA A 328 -21.65 38.61 -3.48
N THR A 329 -22.20 37.95 -2.47
CA THR A 329 -23.22 38.53 -1.59
C THR A 329 -23.06 38.00 -0.16
N SER A 330 -23.72 38.64 0.80
CA SER A 330 -23.69 38.20 2.20
C SER A 330 -24.21 36.76 2.35
N GLU A 331 -23.55 35.97 3.22
CA GLU A 331 -23.98 34.61 3.55
C GLU A 331 -25.41 34.53 4.12
N THR A 332 -25.95 35.65 4.62
CA THR A 332 -27.34 35.75 5.09
C THR A 332 -28.38 35.42 4.02
N PHE A 333 -28.10 35.72 2.74
CA PHE A 333 -28.99 35.43 1.61
C PHE A 333 -28.87 34.00 1.08
N ARG A 334 -27.92 33.20 1.60
CA ARG A 334 -27.61 31.86 1.07
C ARG A 334 -28.83 30.94 0.99
N SER A 335 -29.64 30.89 2.05
CA SER A 335 -30.82 30.01 2.13
C SER A 335 -31.93 30.41 1.15
N GLU A 336 -32.06 31.70 0.86
CA GLU A 336 -32.99 32.23 -0.12
C GLU A 336 -32.52 31.90 -1.54
N LEU A 337 -31.26 32.14 -1.83
CA LEU A 337 -30.64 31.83 -3.12
C LEU A 337 -30.71 30.35 -3.50
N ILE A 338 -30.45 29.45 -2.54
CA ILE A 338 -30.57 28.01 -2.77
C ILE A 338 -32.02 27.64 -3.09
N ARG A 339 -33.01 28.30 -2.47
CA ARG A 339 -34.44 28.08 -2.72
C ARG A 339 -34.87 28.56 -4.10
N GLU A 340 -34.29 29.66 -4.58
CA GLU A 340 -34.43 30.16 -5.95
C GLU A 340 -33.62 29.34 -6.98
N GLY A 341 -32.89 28.32 -6.50
CA GLY A 341 -32.10 27.40 -7.30
C GLY A 341 -30.82 28.01 -7.86
N TYR A 342 -30.25 29.00 -7.19
CA TYR A 342 -28.88 29.46 -7.46
C TYR A 342 -27.86 28.55 -6.76
N MET A 343 -26.70 28.39 -7.39
CA MET A 343 -25.56 27.69 -6.78
C MET A 343 -24.76 28.67 -5.93
N ALA A 344 -25.03 28.68 -4.61
CA ALA A 344 -24.31 29.49 -3.63
C ALA A 344 -23.16 28.71 -2.98
N VAL A 345 -21.93 29.14 -3.24
CA VAL A 345 -20.67 28.50 -2.86
C VAL A 345 -20.07 29.20 -1.63
N ASP A 346 -19.78 28.44 -0.57
CA ASP A 346 -19.16 28.93 0.66
C ASP A 346 -17.65 29.14 0.51
N ASN A 347 -17.05 29.95 1.40
CA ASN A 347 -15.61 30.27 1.37
C ASN A 347 -14.71 29.02 1.37
N LEU A 348 -15.10 28.00 2.13
CA LEU A 348 -14.38 26.73 2.18
C LEU A 348 -14.40 26.00 0.83
N SER A 349 -15.55 25.96 0.14
CA SER A 349 -15.64 25.37 -1.20
C SER A 349 -14.92 26.19 -2.25
N VAL A 350 -14.91 27.53 -2.14
CA VAL A 350 -14.09 28.39 -3.03
C VAL A 350 -12.61 28.04 -2.90
N LEU A 351 -12.08 27.98 -1.67
CA LEU A 351 -10.69 27.58 -1.40
C LEU A 351 -10.37 26.18 -1.98
N LEU A 352 -11.23 25.19 -1.72
CA LEU A 352 -10.97 23.81 -2.14
C LEU A 352 -11.13 23.61 -3.65
N THR A 353 -12.01 24.38 -4.30
CA THR A 353 -12.17 24.36 -5.76
C THR A 353 -10.95 24.96 -6.43
N HIS A 354 -10.46 26.11 -5.93
CA HIS A 354 -9.22 26.71 -6.41
C HIS A 354 -8.01 25.80 -6.17
N LEU A 355 -7.88 25.22 -4.98
CA LEU A 355 -6.84 24.25 -4.69
C LEU A 355 -6.89 23.06 -5.65
N SER A 356 -8.07 22.46 -5.86
CA SER A 356 -8.22 21.36 -6.80
C SER A 356 -7.72 21.75 -8.18
N GLU A 357 -8.08 22.94 -8.67
CA GLU A 357 -7.70 23.35 -10.01
C GLU A 357 -6.20 23.65 -10.15
N VAL A 358 -5.59 24.27 -9.13
CA VAL A 358 -4.13 24.44 -9.06
C VAL A 358 -3.42 23.10 -9.05
N LEU A 359 -3.93 22.11 -8.32
CA LEU A 359 -3.34 20.77 -8.30
C LEU A 359 -3.49 20.05 -9.64
N ARG A 360 -4.63 20.19 -10.34
CA ARG A 360 -4.82 19.64 -11.71
C ARG A 360 -3.82 20.22 -12.70
N ASN A 361 -3.55 21.52 -12.61
CA ASN A 361 -2.55 22.19 -13.46
C ASN A 361 -1.11 21.70 -13.20
N ASN A 362 -0.84 21.12 -12.03
CA ASN A 362 0.51 20.76 -11.61
C ASN A 362 0.68 19.25 -11.35
N LEU A 363 -0.19 18.39 -11.90
CA LEU A 363 -0.15 16.94 -11.69
C LEU A 363 1.20 16.32 -12.06
N ALA A 364 1.76 16.72 -13.21
CA ALA A 364 3.06 16.22 -13.67
C ALA A 364 4.21 16.57 -12.71
N GLN A 365 4.14 17.74 -12.06
CA GLN A 365 5.13 18.16 -11.07
C GLN A 365 4.96 17.38 -9.76
N LEU A 366 3.71 17.18 -9.32
CA LEU A 366 3.36 16.46 -8.09
C LEU A 366 3.66 14.96 -8.15
N PHE A 367 3.62 14.38 -9.35
CA PHE A 367 3.93 12.97 -9.58
C PHE A 367 5.42 12.69 -9.44
N SER A 368 5.82 12.12 -8.31
CA SER A 368 7.23 11.81 -8.01
C SER A 368 7.63 10.40 -8.46
N TYR A 369 8.94 10.14 -8.46
CA TYR A 369 9.47 8.81 -8.78
C TYR A 369 9.03 7.77 -7.75
N LYS A 370 8.91 8.18 -6.47
CA LYS A 370 8.34 7.36 -5.39
C LYS A 370 6.91 6.95 -5.71
N ASP A 371 6.09 7.88 -6.20
CA ASP A 371 4.69 7.59 -6.53
C ASP A 371 4.59 6.58 -7.68
N MET A 372 5.42 6.74 -8.72
CA MET A 372 5.52 5.74 -9.80
C MET A 372 5.90 4.36 -9.25
N ARG A 373 6.91 4.26 -8.38
CA ARG A 373 7.33 2.97 -7.80
C ARG A 373 6.19 2.30 -7.03
N ILE A 374 5.47 3.06 -6.20
CA ILE A 374 4.28 2.56 -5.47
C ILE A 374 3.20 2.05 -6.44
N LEU A 375 3.02 2.69 -7.60
CA LEU A 375 2.07 2.21 -8.61
C LEU A 375 2.54 0.90 -9.25
N LEU A 376 3.83 0.79 -9.59
CA LEU A 376 4.40 -0.41 -10.23
C LEU A 376 4.43 -1.61 -9.27
N GLU A 377 4.65 -1.39 -7.98
CA GLU A 377 4.61 -2.45 -6.95
C GLU A 377 3.23 -3.08 -6.76
N ARG A 378 2.16 -2.37 -7.16
CA ARG A 378 0.77 -2.88 -7.08
C ARG A 378 0.37 -3.73 -8.28
N LEU A 379 1.23 -3.84 -9.30
CA LEU A 379 0.96 -4.64 -10.48
C LEU A 379 0.90 -6.14 -10.12
N GLY A 380 0.03 -6.88 -10.80
CA GLY A 380 0.01 -8.33 -10.72
C GLY A 380 1.25 -8.96 -11.34
N GLY A 381 1.49 -10.26 -11.06
CA GLY A 381 2.71 -10.95 -11.49
C GLY A 381 2.95 -10.94 -13.01
N GLU A 382 1.91 -10.99 -13.84
CA GLU A 382 2.06 -10.93 -15.32
C GLU A 382 2.51 -9.55 -15.79
N TYR A 383 1.92 -8.48 -15.27
CA TYR A 383 2.31 -7.11 -15.59
C TYR A 383 3.69 -6.76 -15.01
N HIS A 384 4.11 -7.40 -13.92
CA HIS A 384 5.49 -7.27 -13.42
C HIS A 384 6.50 -7.86 -14.41
N LYS A 385 6.21 -9.03 -14.99
CA LYS A 385 7.04 -9.63 -16.06
C LYS A 385 7.09 -8.74 -17.30
N LEU A 386 5.95 -8.19 -17.73
CA LEU A 386 5.89 -7.22 -18.83
C LEU A 386 6.76 -5.99 -18.53
N LEU A 387 6.71 -5.49 -17.29
CA LEU A 387 7.55 -4.37 -16.86
C LEU A 387 9.04 -4.71 -16.91
N GLU A 388 9.44 -5.93 -16.51
CA GLU A 388 10.83 -6.41 -16.61
C GLU A 388 11.30 -6.57 -18.06
N GLU A 389 10.39 -6.94 -18.97
CA GLU A 389 10.68 -7.02 -20.41
C GLU A 389 10.87 -5.64 -21.04
N ILE A 390 10.03 -4.66 -20.68
CA ILE A 390 10.12 -3.29 -21.20
C ILE A 390 11.31 -2.54 -20.55
N CYS A 391 11.45 -2.65 -19.23
CA CYS A 391 12.38 -1.88 -18.41
C CYS A 391 13.46 -2.77 -17.76
N PRO A 392 14.77 -2.54 -18.04
CA PRO A 392 15.35 -1.40 -18.75
C PRO A 392 15.64 -1.63 -20.25
N ALA A 393 15.24 -2.76 -20.83
CA ALA A 393 15.70 -3.18 -22.16
C ALA A 393 15.33 -2.20 -23.29
N HIS A 394 14.09 -1.70 -23.28
CA HIS A 394 13.57 -0.78 -24.30
C HIS A 394 13.37 0.64 -23.76
N LEU A 395 12.99 0.78 -22.48
CA LEU A 395 12.77 2.06 -21.82
C LEU A 395 13.33 2.04 -20.40
N SER A 396 13.94 3.13 -19.94
CA SER A 396 14.34 3.25 -18.54
C SER A 396 13.12 3.55 -17.65
N TYR A 397 13.22 3.25 -16.35
CA TYR A 397 12.20 3.67 -15.38
C TYR A 397 11.99 5.20 -15.36
N SER A 398 13.03 5.99 -15.60
CA SER A 398 12.91 7.45 -15.75
C SER A 398 12.19 7.85 -17.05
N GLY A 399 12.38 7.10 -18.14
CA GLY A 399 11.65 7.26 -19.38
C GLY A 399 10.17 6.95 -19.22
N LEU A 400 9.84 5.87 -18.51
CA LEU A 400 8.45 5.53 -18.16
C LEU A 400 7.81 6.62 -17.29
N GLN A 401 8.54 7.12 -16.28
CA GLN A 401 8.08 8.25 -15.47
C GLN A 401 7.78 9.48 -16.34
N SER A 402 8.64 9.75 -17.33
CA SER A 402 8.48 10.88 -18.24
C SER A 402 7.23 10.72 -19.11
N VAL A 403 6.95 9.52 -19.62
CA VAL A 403 5.69 9.22 -20.35
C VAL A 403 4.47 9.49 -19.46
N LEU A 404 4.46 8.97 -18.22
CA LEU A 404 3.35 9.20 -17.28
C LEU A 404 3.18 10.69 -16.95
N LYS A 405 4.28 11.43 -16.79
CA LYS A 405 4.25 12.88 -16.56
C LYS A 405 3.68 13.65 -17.75
N LEU A 406 4.01 13.27 -18.98
CA LEU A 406 3.48 13.90 -20.20
C LEU A 406 1.97 13.67 -20.34
N LEU A 407 1.48 12.50 -19.97
CA LEU A 407 0.03 12.24 -19.89
C LEU A 407 -0.61 13.16 -18.83
N LEU A 408 -0.03 13.22 -17.63
CA LEU A 408 -0.55 14.02 -16.53
C LEU A 408 -0.47 15.54 -16.76
N SER A 409 0.53 16.03 -17.52
CA SER A 409 0.61 17.47 -17.87
C SER A 409 -0.56 17.89 -18.75
N GLU A 410 -1.10 16.97 -19.53
CA GLU A 410 -2.31 17.20 -20.33
C GLU A 410 -3.60 16.74 -19.63
N ARG A 411 -3.53 16.48 -18.32
CA ARG A 411 -4.63 15.98 -17.48
C ARG A 411 -5.21 14.65 -17.96
N VAL A 412 -4.44 13.84 -18.69
CA VAL A 412 -4.81 12.47 -19.04
C VAL A 412 -4.59 11.58 -17.84
N SER A 413 -5.64 10.86 -17.43
CA SER A 413 -5.59 9.95 -16.30
C SER A 413 -4.66 8.76 -16.55
N ILE A 414 -3.86 8.41 -15.53
CA ILE A 414 -3.02 7.21 -15.53
C ILE A 414 -3.63 6.06 -14.72
N ARG A 415 -4.94 6.11 -14.45
CA ARG A 415 -5.66 5.07 -13.67
C ARG A 415 -5.63 3.69 -14.32
N SER A 416 -5.62 3.63 -15.64
CA SER A 416 -5.54 2.38 -16.41
C SER A 416 -4.08 2.00 -16.71
N LEU A 417 -3.29 1.81 -15.65
CA LEU A 417 -1.85 1.56 -15.78
C LEU A 417 -1.53 0.34 -16.66
N ASN A 418 -2.35 -0.71 -16.59
CA ASN A 418 -2.21 -1.91 -17.41
C ASN A 418 -2.25 -1.59 -18.93
N LEU A 419 -3.26 -0.83 -19.37
CA LEU A 419 -3.39 -0.40 -20.77
C LEU A 419 -2.24 0.51 -21.20
N ILE A 420 -1.74 1.35 -20.28
CA ILE A 420 -0.58 2.20 -20.54
C ILE A 420 0.67 1.33 -20.77
N LEU A 421 0.91 0.33 -19.93
CA LEU A 421 2.08 -0.54 -20.05
C LEU A 421 2.02 -1.38 -21.34
N GLU A 422 0.85 -1.92 -21.70
CA GLU A 422 0.65 -2.63 -22.98
C GLU A 422 0.92 -1.73 -24.18
N ALA A 423 0.40 -0.49 -24.16
CA ALA A 423 0.65 0.49 -25.21
C ALA A 423 2.14 0.89 -25.30
N VAL A 424 2.82 1.04 -24.17
CA VAL A 424 4.26 1.31 -24.14
C VAL A 424 5.03 0.10 -24.71
N ALA A 425 4.67 -1.13 -24.35
CA ALA A 425 5.32 -2.34 -24.85
C ALA A 425 5.26 -2.47 -26.38
N GLU A 426 4.14 -2.05 -26.98
CA GLU A 426 3.92 -2.09 -28.42
C GLU A 426 4.93 -1.22 -29.19
N ILE A 427 5.21 -0.01 -28.67
CA ILE A 427 5.99 1.01 -29.41
C ILE A 427 7.44 1.15 -28.93
N ALA A 428 7.74 0.82 -27.67
CA ALA A 428 9.06 1.00 -27.04
C ALA A 428 10.23 0.30 -27.78
N PRO A 429 10.05 -0.87 -28.45
CA PRO A 429 11.12 -1.47 -29.25
C PRO A 429 11.55 -0.61 -30.45
N HIS A 430 10.64 0.21 -30.97
CA HIS A 430 10.83 1.01 -32.18
C HIS A 430 11.19 2.47 -31.87
N VAL A 431 10.62 3.02 -30.80
CA VAL A 431 10.74 4.44 -30.44
C VAL A 431 11.13 4.58 -28.98
N ARG A 432 12.20 5.34 -28.70
CA ARG A 432 12.70 5.57 -27.32
C ARG A 432 12.33 6.94 -26.75
N ARG A 433 11.83 7.84 -27.59
CA ARG A 433 11.43 9.21 -27.23
C ARG A 433 10.11 9.19 -26.45
N SER A 434 10.13 9.65 -25.20
CA SER A 434 8.97 9.61 -24.29
C SER A 434 7.76 10.40 -24.81
N ASP A 435 7.98 11.48 -25.55
CA ASP A 435 6.94 12.27 -26.20
C ASP A 435 6.17 11.48 -27.26
N LEU A 436 6.89 10.78 -28.15
CA LEU A 436 6.26 9.94 -29.17
C LEU A 436 5.56 8.72 -28.55
N ILE A 437 6.16 8.12 -27.51
CA ILE A 437 5.52 7.03 -26.75
C ILE A 437 4.22 7.54 -26.10
N ALA A 438 4.22 8.75 -25.52
CA ALA A 438 3.02 9.33 -24.91
C ALA A 438 1.90 9.54 -25.94
N GLU A 439 2.20 10.03 -27.15
CA GLU A 439 1.21 10.14 -28.22
C GLU A 439 0.59 8.78 -28.59
N HIS A 440 1.41 7.75 -28.73
CA HIS A 440 0.92 6.39 -29.00
C HIS A 440 0.03 5.87 -27.86
N VAL A 441 0.43 6.07 -26.61
CA VAL A 441 -0.37 5.70 -25.44
C VAL A 441 -1.71 6.42 -25.43
N ARG A 442 -1.76 7.70 -25.79
CA ARG A 442 -3.02 8.46 -25.87
C ARG A 442 -3.99 7.88 -26.90
N LEU A 443 -3.50 7.42 -28.06
CA LEU A 443 -4.34 6.73 -29.05
C LEU A 443 -4.98 5.45 -28.45
N ARG A 444 -4.19 4.68 -27.70
CA ARG A 444 -4.68 3.48 -27.00
C ARG A 444 -5.63 3.79 -25.84
N LEU A 445 -5.52 4.99 -25.25
CA LEU A 445 -6.42 5.49 -24.21
C LEU A 445 -7.64 6.28 -24.73
N SER A 446 -7.89 6.30 -26.04
CA SER A 446 -8.99 7.06 -26.68
C SER A 446 -10.35 6.93 -25.97
N GLN A 447 -10.75 5.71 -25.57
CA GLN A 447 -12.01 5.47 -24.87
C GLN A 447 -12.05 6.17 -23.50
N GLN A 448 -10.95 6.13 -22.76
CA GLN A 448 -10.83 6.77 -21.45
C GLN A 448 -10.86 8.28 -21.58
N ILE A 449 -10.07 8.82 -22.52
CA ILE A 449 -9.96 10.26 -22.79
C ILE A 449 -11.33 10.82 -23.21
N CYS A 450 -11.99 10.17 -24.17
CA CYS A 450 -13.32 10.60 -24.62
C CYS A 450 -14.36 10.50 -23.49
N GLY A 451 -14.34 9.41 -22.71
CA GLY A 451 -15.26 9.23 -21.58
C GLY A 451 -15.12 10.33 -20.53
N ASP A 452 -13.89 10.67 -20.16
CA ASP A 452 -13.60 11.70 -19.15
C ASP A 452 -13.98 13.12 -19.60
N LEU A 453 -14.00 13.37 -20.92
CA LEU A 453 -14.28 14.67 -21.52
C LEU A 453 -15.73 14.83 -22.02
N SER A 454 -16.44 13.72 -22.24
CA SER A 454 -17.83 13.72 -22.68
C SER A 454 -18.79 14.14 -21.58
N GLU A 455 -19.92 14.77 -21.96
CA GLU A 455 -21.04 15.06 -21.06
C GLU A 455 -22.29 14.36 -21.62
N GLY A 456 -22.90 13.49 -20.81
CA GLY A 456 -24.06 12.70 -21.25
C GLY A 456 -23.76 11.75 -22.43
N GLY A 457 -22.49 11.36 -22.62
CA GLY A 457 -22.05 10.51 -23.74
C GLY A 457 -21.75 11.26 -25.04
N VAL A 458 -21.95 12.58 -25.08
CA VAL A 458 -21.65 13.41 -26.24
C VAL A 458 -20.36 14.19 -26.03
N LEU A 459 -19.44 14.08 -26.98
CA LEU A 459 -18.21 14.86 -27.02
C LEU A 459 -18.43 16.13 -27.82
N GLN A 460 -18.36 17.28 -27.15
CA GLN A 460 -18.50 18.58 -27.81
C GLN A 460 -17.14 19.08 -28.30
N VAL A 461 -17.06 19.40 -29.59
CA VAL A 461 -15.77 19.62 -30.24
C VAL A 461 -15.73 20.94 -30.99
N LEU A 462 -14.63 21.66 -30.82
CA LEU A 462 -14.24 22.78 -31.65
C LEU A 462 -13.17 22.27 -32.62
N ARG A 463 -13.41 22.40 -33.92
CA ARG A 463 -12.46 21.90 -34.92
C ARG A 463 -11.48 22.98 -35.35
N MET A 464 -10.24 22.59 -35.64
CA MET A 464 -9.34 23.43 -36.42
C MET A 464 -9.90 23.57 -37.85
N GLY A 465 -9.75 24.76 -38.44
CA GLY A 465 -10.09 25.03 -39.83
C GLY A 465 -8.96 24.65 -40.77
N SER A 466 -9.31 24.37 -42.03
CA SER A 466 -8.37 23.87 -43.06
C SER A 466 -7.13 24.75 -43.25
N TYR A 467 -7.27 26.08 -43.15
CA TYR A 467 -6.13 26.99 -43.21
C TYR A 467 -5.11 26.69 -42.10
N TRP A 468 -5.59 26.60 -40.85
CA TRP A 468 -4.73 26.36 -39.70
C TRP A 468 -4.16 24.94 -39.72
N ASP A 469 -4.95 23.93 -40.10
CA ASP A 469 -4.44 22.56 -40.26
C ASP A 469 -3.26 22.55 -41.25
N LEU A 470 -3.40 23.21 -42.41
CA LEU A 470 -2.35 23.30 -43.41
C LEU A 470 -1.14 24.11 -42.94
N ALA A 471 -1.36 25.24 -42.25
CA ALA A 471 -0.28 26.07 -41.72
C ALA A 471 0.56 25.32 -40.69
N PHE A 472 -0.09 24.64 -39.74
CA PHE A 472 0.59 23.80 -38.76
C PHE A 472 1.33 22.64 -39.41
N HIS A 473 0.75 21.98 -40.42
CA HIS A 473 1.45 20.91 -41.14
C HIS A 473 2.68 21.41 -41.91
N LYS A 474 2.62 22.58 -42.55
CA LYS A 474 3.75 23.18 -43.27
C LYS A 474 4.89 23.59 -42.33
N ALA A 475 4.57 23.95 -41.10
CA ALA A 475 5.55 24.29 -40.07
C ALA A 475 6.33 23.09 -39.53
N LEU A 476 5.91 21.84 -39.81
CA LEU A 476 6.61 20.64 -39.37
C LEU A 476 7.76 20.30 -40.33
N LYS A 477 9.00 20.42 -39.86
CA LYS A 477 10.19 19.97 -40.59
C LYS A 477 10.50 18.52 -40.27
N ARG A 478 10.75 17.74 -41.32
CA ARG A 478 11.03 16.30 -41.23
C ARG A 478 12.46 15.97 -41.63
N ASP A 479 12.98 14.90 -41.05
CA ASP A 479 14.25 14.30 -41.45
C ASP A 479 14.09 13.44 -42.71
N ALA A 480 15.19 12.85 -43.17
CA ALA A 480 15.20 11.95 -44.33
C ALA A 480 14.40 10.64 -44.10
N LYS A 481 14.12 10.27 -42.84
CA LYS A 481 13.30 9.12 -42.45
C LYS A 481 11.82 9.48 -42.29
N GLY A 482 11.46 10.76 -42.42
CA GLY A 482 10.09 11.28 -42.26
C GLY A 482 9.70 11.61 -40.82
N GLU A 483 10.64 11.53 -39.86
CA GLU A 483 10.43 11.90 -38.47
C GLU A 483 10.44 13.42 -38.30
N ILE A 484 9.58 13.94 -37.42
CA ILE A 484 9.49 15.38 -37.15
C ILE A 484 10.65 15.77 -36.23
N ILE A 485 11.50 16.68 -36.70
CA ILE A 485 12.67 17.18 -35.95
C ILE A 485 12.35 18.53 -35.30
N GLU A 486 11.66 19.40 -36.03
CA GLU A 486 11.49 20.80 -35.66
C GLU A 486 10.09 21.29 -36.07
N PHE A 487 9.55 22.19 -35.25
CA PHE A 487 8.36 22.98 -35.57
C PHE A 487 8.80 24.44 -35.73
N ASP A 488 8.63 24.95 -36.94
CA ASP A 488 9.05 26.28 -37.36
C ASP A 488 7.89 27.01 -38.02
N MET A 489 7.18 27.82 -37.23
CA MET A 489 6.07 28.65 -37.68
C MET A 489 6.41 30.12 -37.44
N ASP A 490 6.08 30.98 -38.40
CA ASP A 490 6.28 32.42 -38.28
C ASP A 490 5.57 32.96 -37.02
N PRO A 491 6.27 33.71 -36.13
CA PRO A 491 5.67 34.34 -34.96
C PRO A 491 4.39 35.14 -35.27
N VAL A 492 4.30 35.78 -36.45
CA VAL A 492 3.10 36.54 -36.86
C VAL A 492 1.91 35.61 -37.10
N GLU A 493 2.13 34.44 -37.70
CA GLU A 493 1.07 33.44 -37.87
C GLU A 493 0.64 32.84 -36.53
N LEU A 494 1.59 32.60 -35.62
CA LEU A 494 1.29 32.12 -34.26
C LEU A 494 0.42 33.12 -33.48
N GLU A 495 0.74 34.41 -33.54
CA GLU A 495 -0.05 35.46 -32.88
C GLU A 495 -1.45 35.57 -33.48
N LYS A 496 -1.55 35.48 -34.81
CA LYS A 496 -2.82 35.47 -35.53
C LYS A 496 -3.69 34.28 -35.11
N PHE A 497 -3.12 33.07 -35.07
CA PHE A 497 -3.82 31.86 -34.58
C PHE A 497 -4.32 32.05 -33.15
N GLY A 498 -3.44 32.51 -32.25
CA GLY A 498 -3.79 32.73 -30.85
C GLY A 498 -4.95 33.72 -30.68
N THR A 499 -4.96 34.79 -31.47
CA THR A 499 -6.02 35.82 -31.45
C THR A 499 -7.36 35.26 -31.92
N GLU A 500 -7.37 34.54 -33.05
CA GLU A 500 -8.59 33.95 -33.61
C GLU A 500 -9.14 32.82 -32.75
N ALA A 501 -8.28 31.95 -32.24
CA ALA A 501 -8.64 30.90 -31.31
C ALA A 501 -9.24 31.50 -30.03
N THR A 502 -8.61 32.54 -29.47
CA THR A 502 -9.08 33.21 -28.25
C THR A 502 -10.48 33.79 -28.38
N ALA A 503 -10.79 34.42 -29.53
CA ALA A 503 -12.09 35.02 -29.77
C ALA A 503 -13.23 33.98 -29.71
N ILE A 504 -13.01 32.79 -30.29
CA ILE A 504 -14.00 31.72 -30.34
C ILE A 504 -14.06 30.96 -29.00
N ILE A 505 -12.91 30.59 -28.45
CA ILE A 505 -12.81 29.78 -27.22
C ILE A 505 -13.45 30.52 -26.04
N ARG A 506 -13.19 31.82 -25.88
CA ARG A 506 -13.79 32.62 -24.79
C ARG A 506 -15.32 32.63 -24.85
N GLN A 507 -15.90 32.68 -26.04
CA GLN A 507 -17.36 32.66 -26.22
C GLN A 507 -18.01 31.40 -25.63
N TYR A 508 -17.36 30.24 -25.74
CA TYR A 508 -17.87 28.98 -25.19
C TYR A 508 -17.50 28.80 -23.72
N MET A 509 -16.32 29.27 -23.30
CA MET A 509 -15.90 29.26 -21.89
C MET A 509 -16.82 30.15 -21.02
N GLU A 510 -17.22 31.32 -21.50
CA GLU A 510 -18.18 32.20 -20.79
C GLU A 510 -19.55 31.56 -20.62
N LYS A 511 -19.94 30.65 -21.53
CA LYS A 511 -21.18 29.87 -21.45
C LYS A 511 -21.03 28.62 -20.57
N ALA A 512 -19.89 28.44 -19.92
CA ALA A 512 -19.54 27.26 -19.13
C ALA A 512 -19.75 25.93 -19.89
N VAL A 513 -19.56 25.96 -21.21
CA VAL A 513 -19.66 24.76 -22.05
C VAL A 513 -18.36 23.99 -21.95
N ARG A 514 -18.42 22.68 -21.68
CA ARG A 514 -17.25 21.81 -21.71
C ARG A 514 -17.02 21.31 -23.13
N PHE A 515 -15.85 21.63 -23.70
CA PHE A 515 -15.51 21.26 -25.06
C PHE A 515 -14.02 20.96 -25.22
N VAL A 516 -13.68 20.42 -26.38
CA VAL A 516 -12.33 20.00 -26.75
C VAL A 516 -11.94 20.61 -28.08
N LEU A 517 -10.69 21.04 -28.22
CA LEU A 517 -10.13 21.43 -29.53
C LEU A 517 -9.60 20.19 -30.26
N ILE A 518 -10.06 19.97 -31.50
CA ILE A 518 -9.57 18.88 -32.36
C ILE A 518 -8.60 19.43 -33.41
N THR A 519 -7.50 18.69 -33.60
CA THR A 519 -6.50 18.92 -34.65
C THR A 519 -6.02 17.60 -35.27
N SER A 520 -5.08 17.65 -36.22
CA SER A 520 -4.42 16.47 -36.78
C SER A 520 -3.43 15.82 -35.79
N PRO A 521 -3.22 14.47 -35.84
CA PRO A 521 -2.33 13.75 -34.93
C PRO A 521 -0.91 14.32 -34.85
N GLU A 522 -0.31 14.63 -36.00
CA GLU A 522 1.07 15.12 -36.05
C GLU A 522 1.22 16.56 -35.51
N THR A 523 0.16 17.37 -35.60
CA THR A 523 0.21 18.78 -35.15
C THR A 523 -0.21 18.94 -33.70
N ARG A 524 -0.91 17.96 -33.12
CA ARG A 524 -1.52 18.02 -31.78
C ARG A 524 -0.56 18.46 -30.66
N PRO A 525 0.67 17.91 -30.52
CA PRO A 525 1.59 18.34 -29.48
C PRO A 525 1.96 19.83 -29.59
N TYR A 526 2.12 20.33 -30.82
CA TYR A 526 2.52 21.71 -31.10
C TYR A 526 1.36 22.69 -30.87
N VAL A 527 0.15 22.30 -31.27
CA VAL A 527 -1.06 23.06 -30.96
C VAL A 527 -1.24 23.14 -29.44
N ARG A 528 -1.02 22.03 -28.70
CA ARG A 528 -1.04 22.03 -27.24
C ARG A 528 0.00 22.97 -26.65
N MET A 529 1.24 22.90 -27.11
CA MET A 529 2.33 23.78 -26.66
C MET A 529 1.98 25.28 -26.75
N ILE A 530 1.31 25.70 -27.82
CA ILE A 530 0.88 27.09 -28.01
C ILE A 530 -0.34 27.42 -27.15
N MET A 531 -1.37 26.58 -27.23
CA MET A 531 -2.66 26.83 -26.59
C MET A 531 -2.61 26.72 -25.08
N GLU A 532 -1.71 25.92 -24.50
CA GLU A 532 -1.53 25.78 -23.05
C GLU A 532 -1.15 27.11 -22.37
N ARG A 533 -0.42 27.98 -23.07
CA ARG A 533 -0.05 29.32 -22.58
C ARG A 533 -1.25 30.26 -22.52
N LEU A 534 -2.24 30.08 -23.38
CA LEU A 534 -3.44 30.90 -23.47
C LEU A 534 -4.59 30.34 -22.62
N PHE A 535 -4.72 29.01 -22.63
CA PHE A 535 -5.80 28.25 -22.01
C PHE A 535 -5.25 26.94 -21.43
N SER A 536 -4.67 27.00 -20.25
CA SER A 536 -4.07 25.83 -19.57
C SER A 536 -5.05 24.67 -19.36
N THR A 537 -6.34 24.99 -19.17
CA THR A 537 -7.42 24.04 -18.88
C THR A 537 -8.04 23.40 -20.12
N LEU A 538 -7.79 23.92 -21.34
CA LEU A 538 -8.44 23.47 -22.56
C LEU A 538 -7.86 22.12 -23.02
N PRO A 539 -8.67 21.06 -23.11
CA PRO A 539 -8.23 19.78 -23.66
C PRO A 539 -8.05 19.89 -25.18
N ILE A 540 -6.96 19.31 -25.69
CA ILE A 540 -6.66 19.26 -27.11
C ILE A 540 -6.46 17.80 -27.51
N LEU A 541 -7.26 17.35 -28.46
CA LEU A 541 -7.24 15.98 -28.96
C LEU A 541 -6.89 15.94 -30.44
N SER A 542 -6.30 14.82 -30.86
CA SER A 542 -6.23 14.50 -32.28
C SER A 542 -7.53 13.83 -32.75
N HIS A 543 -7.83 13.91 -34.05
CA HIS A 543 -8.96 13.14 -34.60
C HIS A 543 -8.80 11.62 -34.43
N ALA A 544 -7.56 11.12 -34.28
CA ALA A 544 -7.28 9.70 -34.07
C ALA A 544 -7.51 9.25 -32.61
N GLU A 545 -7.60 10.20 -31.68
CA GLU A 545 -7.92 9.93 -30.26
C GLU A 545 -9.43 9.82 -29.99
N ILE A 546 -10.27 10.06 -31.01
CA ILE A 546 -11.72 9.92 -30.88
C ILE A 546 -12.08 8.45 -30.95
N ALA A 547 -12.55 7.90 -29.84
CA ALA A 547 -12.91 6.49 -29.76
C ALA A 547 -14.11 6.14 -30.66
N ARG A 548 -14.13 4.91 -31.15
CA ARG A 548 -15.23 4.41 -31.98
C ARG A 548 -16.52 4.35 -31.17
N GLY A 549 -17.61 4.87 -31.74
CA GLY A 549 -18.93 4.88 -31.10
C GLY A 549 -19.21 6.06 -30.17
N VAL A 550 -18.28 7.01 -30.02
CA VAL A 550 -18.53 8.27 -29.32
C VAL A 550 -19.33 9.21 -30.22
N GLU A 551 -20.44 9.76 -29.70
CA GLU A 551 -21.20 10.78 -30.42
C GLU A 551 -20.46 12.11 -30.37
N VAL A 552 -20.21 12.71 -31.54
CA VAL A 552 -19.46 13.96 -31.67
C VAL A 552 -20.38 15.09 -32.10
N LYS A 553 -20.46 16.15 -31.29
CA LYS A 553 -21.19 17.37 -31.60
C LYS A 553 -20.22 18.50 -31.90
N THR A 554 -20.19 18.96 -33.14
CA THR A 554 -19.36 20.11 -33.52
C THR A 554 -19.99 21.42 -33.06
N LEU A 555 -19.25 22.20 -32.27
CA LEU A 555 -19.66 23.53 -31.81
C LEU A 555 -19.33 24.62 -32.83
N GLY A 556 -18.17 24.51 -33.49
CA GLY A 556 -17.67 25.50 -34.43
C GLY A 556 -16.32 25.11 -35.04
N VAL A 557 -15.74 26.05 -35.80
CA VAL A 557 -14.44 25.90 -36.46
C VAL A 557 -13.59 27.14 -36.22
N ILE A 558 -12.33 26.98 -35.84
CA ILE A 558 -11.35 28.07 -35.81
C ILE A 558 -10.86 28.31 -37.23
N SER A 559 -11.31 29.41 -37.85
CA SER A 559 -10.98 29.73 -39.24
C SER A 559 -10.31 31.11 -39.32
N SER A 560 -9.28 31.19 -40.17
CA SER A 560 -8.67 32.46 -40.56
C SER A 560 -9.69 33.28 -41.33
N ARG A 561 -10.02 34.46 -40.82
CA ARG A 561 -10.76 35.46 -41.60
C ARG A 561 -9.76 36.10 -42.55
N GLU A 562 -9.58 35.51 -43.73
CA GLU A 562 -9.04 36.27 -44.84
C GLU A 562 -10.06 37.37 -45.17
N ARG A 563 -9.71 38.63 -44.86
CA ARG A 563 -10.30 39.76 -45.58
C ARG A 563 -9.85 39.60 -47.03
N SER A 564 -10.75 39.12 -47.88
CA SER A 564 -10.67 39.23 -49.33
C SER A 564 -10.33 40.65 -49.75
#